data_AF-A0A075UPL5-F1
#
_entry.id   AF-A0A075UPL5-F1
#
_cell.length_a   1.000
_cell.length_b   1.000
_cell.length_c   1.000
_cell.angle_alpha   90.00
_cell.angle_beta   90.00
_cell.angle_gamma   90.00
#
_symmetry.space_group_name_H-M   'P 1'
#
loop_
_entity.id
_entity.type
_entity.pdbx_description
1 polymer ?
#
loop_
_entity_poly.entity_id
_entity_poly.type
_entity_poly.pdbx_seq_one_letter_code
_entity_poly.pdbx_strand_id
1 'polypeptide(L)'
;MLGIHKRNGIWQDGLATVMGPELLERWGIAEDAEASRVREIVLVRLNRVLDHFRKPEMPVIVWTAYNLGAGSPGEESGVVRRLERLVGQGEVERSVRTCTRRFNDVFLPAVVKSLSGGQSAITDGDLARASRWLAANIRPGAPEPAAAAGGLSTAIKRLRAPMEPVLKMFLDGTVHGPADGDGVPLAAKLGAQGEWLCVFTGEGLLAAYRESAGAGWPRIGRWTGRDVVRTAAGRIFPTGILIDPSPVMGAGADATLPLPPEEIARLAREC
;
A
#
# COMPACT_ATOMS: atom_id res chain seq x y z
N MET A 1 -12.44 17.55 -17.77
CA MET A 1 -12.16 17.95 -16.37
C MET A 1 -11.37 16.82 -15.73
N LEU A 2 -10.14 17.07 -15.27
CA LEU A 2 -9.22 16.06 -14.72
C LEU A 2 -9.86 15.29 -13.55
N GLY A 3 -10.47 14.15 -13.83
CA GLY A 3 -11.18 13.31 -12.84
C GLY A 3 -10.26 12.55 -11.89
N ILE A 4 -8.94 12.72 -12.04
CA ILE A 4 -7.90 11.99 -11.29
C ILE A 4 -8.08 12.10 -9.77
N HIS A 5 -8.54 13.25 -9.27
CA HIS A 5 -8.72 13.46 -7.82
C HIS A 5 -10.04 12.89 -7.27
N LYS A 6 -10.97 12.45 -8.13
CA LYS A 6 -12.27 11.91 -7.71
C LYS A 6 -12.11 10.51 -7.13
N ARG A 7 -13.16 10.02 -6.45
CA ARG A 7 -13.20 8.69 -5.81
C ARG A 7 -11.92 8.45 -4.99
N ASN A 8 -11.14 7.45 -5.40
CA ASN A 8 -9.91 6.99 -4.76
C ASN A 8 -8.65 7.76 -5.15
N GLY A 9 -8.78 8.88 -5.85
CA GLY A 9 -7.64 9.66 -6.31
C GLY A 9 -6.85 8.89 -7.37
N ILE A 10 -5.53 8.85 -7.23
CA ILE A 10 -4.67 8.07 -8.15
C ILE A 10 -4.86 6.56 -8.02
N TRP A 11 -5.50 6.10 -6.95
CA TRP A 11 -5.75 4.67 -6.71
C TRP A 11 -7.02 4.15 -7.39
N GLN A 12 -7.82 5.01 -8.03
CA GLN A 12 -9.06 4.57 -8.66
C GLN A 12 -8.83 3.54 -9.77
N ASP A 13 -9.75 2.58 -9.86
CA ASP A 13 -9.81 1.63 -10.97
C ASP A 13 -10.21 2.34 -12.25
N GLY A 14 -9.60 1.95 -13.37
CA GLY A 14 -9.83 2.61 -14.66
C GLY A 14 -9.31 4.05 -14.72
N LEU A 15 -8.25 4.39 -13.97
CA LEU A 15 -7.64 5.73 -14.00
C LEU A 15 -7.33 6.22 -15.42
N ALA A 16 -6.82 5.34 -16.29
CA ALA A 16 -6.56 5.68 -17.70
C ALA A 16 -7.85 6.11 -18.43
N THR A 17 -8.95 5.40 -18.21
CA THR A 17 -10.27 5.73 -18.76
C THR A 17 -10.78 7.07 -18.23
N VAL A 18 -10.58 7.36 -16.94
CA VAL A 18 -10.98 8.62 -16.31
C VAL A 18 -10.18 9.81 -16.83
N MET A 19 -8.92 9.58 -17.21
CA MET A 19 -8.07 10.60 -17.82
C MET A 19 -8.54 10.94 -19.24
N GLY A 20 -9.00 9.95 -19.99
CA GLY A 20 -9.40 10.11 -21.39
C GLY A 20 -8.20 10.18 -22.34
N PRO A 21 -8.39 9.86 -23.63
CA PRO A 21 -7.31 9.69 -24.60
C PRO A 21 -6.49 10.97 -24.78
N GLU A 22 -7.11 12.14 -24.80
CA GLU A 22 -6.40 13.41 -25.01
C GLU A 22 -5.42 13.72 -23.87
N LEU A 23 -5.75 13.31 -22.65
CA LEU A 23 -4.87 13.52 -21.50
C LEU A 23 -3.76 12.48 -21.42
N LEU A 24 -4.05 11.23 -21.79
CA LEU A 24 -3.04 10.17 -21.90
C LEU A 24 -1.97 10.58 -22.91
N GLU A 25 -2.38 11.03 -24.10
CA GLU A 25 -1.47 11.52 -25.14
C GLU A 25 -0.63 12.70 -24.64
N ARG A 26 -1.27 13.73 -24.06
CA ARG A 26 -0.55 14.92 -23.56
C ARG A 26 0.46 14.59 -22.47
N TRP A 27 0.24 13.56 -21.67
CA TRP A 27 1.17 13.14 -20.63
C TRP A 27 2.18 12.08 -21.08
N GLY A 28 2.06 11.58 -22.31
CA GLY A 28 2.92 10.55 -22.89
C GLY A 28 2.65 9.17 -22.28
N ILE A 29 1.39 8.85 -22.01
CA ILE A 29 0.95 7.56 -21.50
C ILE A 29 0.41 6.75 -22.68
N ALA A 30 0.96 5.56 -22.91
CA ALA A 30 0.45 4.65 -23.93
C ALA A 30 -0.97 4.18 -23.58
N GLU A 31 -1.82 3.98 -24.59
CA GLU A 31 -3.22 3.57 -24.37
C GLU A 31 -3.34 2.20 -23.69
N ASP A 32 -2.36 1.32 -23.90
CA ASP A 32 -2.25 -0.03 -23.34
C ASP A 32 -1.39 -0.08 -22.06
N ALA A 33 -0.99 1.07 -21.51
CA ALA A 33 -0.16 1.12 -20.32
C ALA A 33 -0.86 0.46 -19.12
N GLU A 34 -0.12 -0.39 -18.41
CA GLU A 34 -0.60 -0.99 -17.16
C GLU A 34 -0.98 0.07 -16.13
N ALA A 35 -1.97 -0.23 -15.28
CA ALA A 35 -2.47 0.69 -14.28
C ALA A 35 -1.37 1.22 -13.32
N SER A 36 -0.36 0.41 -13.01
CA SER A 36 0.84 0.79 -12.25
C SER A 36 1.59 1.93 -12.95
N ARG A 37 1.91 1.76 -14.24
CA ARG A 37 2.63 2.73 -15.06
C ARG A 37 1.86 4.03 -15.25
N VAL A 38 0.55 3.96 -15.43
CA VAL A 38 -0.32 5.15 -15.50
C VAL A 38 -0.18 5.97 -14.21
N ARG A 39 -0.24 5.33 -13.04
CA ARG A 39 -0.11 6.00 -11.74
C ARG A 39 1.27 6.63 -11.55
N GLU A 40 2.34 5.94 -11.96
CA GLU A 40 3.71 6.46 -11.91
C GLU A 40 3.84 7.75 -12.73
N ILE A 41 3.36 7.74 -13.98
CA ILE A 41 3.41 8.92 -14.86
C ILE A 41 2.58 10.08 -14.29
N VAL A 42 1.36 9.79 -13.83
CA VAL A 42 0.48 10.78 -13.18
C VAL A 42 1.19 11.42 -11.98
N LEU A 43 1.81 10.61 -11.11
CA LEU A 43 2.54 11.08 -9.94
C LEU A 43 3.70 12.01 -10.34
N VAL A 44 4.51 11.62 -11.33
CA VAL A 44 5.62 12.45 -11.84
C VAL A 44 5.11 13.78 -12.39
N ARG A 45 4.04 13.75 -13.21
CA ARG A 45 3.46 14.95 -13.82
C ARG A 45 2.91 15.91 -12.77
N LEU A 46 2.17 15.39 -11.79
CA LEU A 46 1.63 16.19 -10.70
C LEU A 46 2.74 16.75 -9.82
N ASN A 47 3.80 15.99 -9.54
CA ASN A 47 4.93 16.49 -8.76
C ASN A 47 5.66 17.63 -9.46
N ARG A 48 5.88 17.53 -10.77
CA ARG A 48 6.49 18.63 -11.56
C ARG A 48 5.65 19.90 -11.53
N VAL A 49 4.32 19.80 -11.55
CA VAL A 49 3.44 20.98 -11.36
C VAL A 49 3.59 21.51 -9.93
N LEU A 50 3.62 20.63 -8.94
CA LEU A 50 3.76 20.96 -7.53
C LEU A 50 5.09 21.67 -7.21
N ASP A 51 6.18 21.32 -7.88
CA ASP A 51 7.52 21.92 -7.69
C ASP A 51 7.54 23.44 -7.98
N HIS A 52 6.54 23.96 -8.70
CA HIS A 52 6.39 25.40 -8.94
C HIS A 52 5.79 26.16 -7.75
N PHE A 53 5.30 25.45 -6.72
CA PHE A 53 4.70 26.04 -5.53
C PHE A 53 5.71 26.10 -4.38
N ARG A 54 5.99 27.31 -3.90
CA ARG A 54 6.93 27.54 -2.77
C ARG A 54 6.33 27.36 -1.37
N LYS A 55 5.03 27.06 -1.29
CA LYS A 55 4.30 26.97 -0.02
C LYS A 55 4.45 25.56 0.56
N PRO A 56 5.03 25.39 1.76
CA PRO A 56 5.35 24.07 2.33
C PRO A 56 4.11 23.18 2.54
N GLU A 57 2.94 23.78 2.70
CA GLU A 57 1.69 23.05 2.92
C GLU A 57 1.01 22.59 1.61
N MET A 58 1.43 23.11 0.44
CA MET A 58 0.85 22.71 -0.84
C MET A 58 1.05 21.23 -1.15
N PRO A 59 2.27 20.65 -0.98
CA PRO A 59 2.47 19.22 -1.15
C PRO A 59 1.53 18.37 -0.29
N VAL A 60 1.38 18.73 0.98
CA VAL A 60 0.54 18.00 1.94
C VAL A 60 -0.93 18.02 1.49
N ILE A 61 -1.44 19.18 1.08
CA ILE A 61 -2.81 19.34 0.58
C ILE A 61 -3.03 18.53 -0.70
N VAL A 62 -2.11 18.65 -1.67
CA VAL A 62 -2.22 18.03 -2.99
C VAL A 62 -2.17 16.51 -2.87
N TRP A 63 -1.18 15.95 -2.18
CA TRP A 63 -1.06 14.50 -2.04
C TRP A 63 -2.22 13.88 -1.29
N THR A 64 -2.75 14.57 -0.27
CA THR A 64 -4.00 14.19 0.40
C THR A 64 -5.18 14.19 -0.57
N ALA A 65 -5.35 15.24 -1.38
CA ALA A 65 -6.41 15.33 -2.38
C ALA A 65 -6.30 14.28 -3.50
N TYR A 66 -5.14 13.66 -3.68
CA TYR A 66 -4.91 12.52 -4.58
C TYR A 66 -4.84 11.17 -3.86
N ASN A 67 -5.09 11.14 -2.54
CA ASN A 67 -5.11 9.96 -1.68
C ASN A 67 -3.74 9.25 -1.51
N LEU A 68 -2.64 10.00 -1.69
CA LEU A 68 -1.29 9.51 -1.47
C LEU A 68 -0.81 9.88 -0.05
N GLY A 69 -0.23 8.91 0.67
CA GLY A 69 0.08 9.06 2.09
C GLY A 69 -1.13 8.91 3.01
N ALA A 70 -2.27 8.50 2.48
CA ALA A 70 -3.46 8.24 3.29
C ALA A 70 -3.29 6.94 4.07
N GLY A 71 -3.90 6.87 5.27
CA GLY A 71 -3.93 5.62 6.03
C GLY A 71 -4.44 4.44 5.21
N SER A 72 -5.40 4.67 4.30
CA SER A 72 -5.82 3.73 3.25
C SER A 72 -5.67 4.29 1.84
N PRO A 73 -4.78 3.73 1.01
CA PRO A 73 -5.00 3.75 -0.44
C PRO A 73 -6.42 3.22 -0.71
N GLY A 74 -7.15 3.86 -1.62
CA GLY A 74 -8.45 3.33 -2.06
C GLY A 74 -9.67 3.55 -1.18
N GLU A 75 -9.59 4.32 -0.09
CA GLU A 75 -10.83 4.75 0.59
C GLU A 75 -11.62 5.71 -0.30
N GLU A 76 -12.80 5.27 -0.75
CA GLU A 76 -13.72 6.06 -1.59
C GLU A 76 -14.24 7.26 -0.82
N SER A 77 -13.47 8.35 -0.90
CA SER A 77 -13.73 9.57 -0.18
C SER A 77 -13.49 10.76 -1.11
N GLY A 78 -14.49 11.64 -1.22
CA GLY A 78 -14.33 12.89 -1.95
C GLY A 78 -13.17 13.72 -1.39
N VAL A 79 -12.59 14.58 -2.23
CA VAL A 79 -11.47 15.46 -1.84
C VAL A 79 -11.75 16.23 -0.55
N VAL A 80 -12.98 16.72 -0.38
CA VAL A 80 -13.38 17.47 0.83
C VAL A 80 -13.22 16.61 2.09
N ARG A 81 -13.70 15.36 2.11
CA ARG A 81 -13.55 14.45 3.26
C ARG A 81 -12.09 14.14 3.57
N ARG A 82 -11.25 13.98 2.54
CA ARG A 82 -9.81 13.76 2.73
C ARG A 82 -9.12 14.98 3.35
N LEU A 83 -9.52 16.18 2.94
CA LEU A 83 -9.01 17.43 3.51
C LEU A 83 -9.57 17.71 4.91
N GLU A 84 -10.80 17.32 5.21
CA GLU A 84 -11.37 17.37 6.57
C GLU A 84 -10.54 16.53 7.54
N ARG A 85 -10.18 15.31 7.14
CA ARG A 85 -9.34 14.42 7.94
C ARG A 85 -7.95 15.01 8.17
N LEU A 86 -7.31 15.51 7.13
CA LEU A 86 -6.00 16.18 7.21
C LEU A 86 -5.99 17.31 8.24
N VAL A 87 -7.03 18.15 8.22
CA VAL A 87 -7.16 19.27 9.17
C VAL A 87 -7.50 18.77 10.58
N GLY A 88 -8.40 17.78 10.70
CA GLY A 88 -8.76 17.17 11.99
C GLY A 88 -7.60 16.46 12.69
N GLN A 89 -6.62 15.96 11.92
CA GLN A 89 -5.39 15.35 12.44
C GLN A 89 -4.29 16.37 12.76
N GLY A 90 -4.50 17.66 12.49
CA GLY A 90 -3.53 18.71 12.75
C GLY A 90 -2.30 18.70 11.84
N GLU A 91 -2.34 17.95 10.72
CA GLU A 91 -1.21 17.87 9.77
C GLU A 91 -0.96 19.18 9.01
N VAL A 92 -1.94 20.10 9.02
CA VAL A 92 -1.83 21.43 8.46
C VAL A 92 -2.54 22.43 9.36
N GLU A 93 -1.87 23.54 9.68
CA GLU A 93 -2.43 24.67 10.46
C GLU A 93 -3.37 25.56 9.62
N ARG A 94 -4.32 24.99 8.88
CA ARG A 94 -5.25 25.73 8.01
C ARG A 94 -6.65 25.14 8.09
N SER A 95 -7.66 25.98 7.83
CA SER A 95 -9.04 25.50 7.76
C SER A 95 -9.28 24.65 6.51
N VAL A 96 -10.24 23.72 6.59
CA VAL A 96 -10.68 22.89 5.45
C VAL A 96 -11.02 23.75 4.24
N ARG A 97 -11.76 24.85 4.43
CA ARG A 97 -12.07 25.83 3.38
C ARG A 97 -10.82 26.35 2.68
N THR A 98 -9.77 26.67 3.42
CA THR A 98 -8.50 27.16 2.85
C THR A 98 -7.79 26.07 2.05
N CYS A 99 -7.74 24.85 2.56
CA CYS A 99 -7.16 23.70 1.87
C CYS A 99 -7.89 23.40 0.56
N THR A 100 -9.23 23.33 0.61
CA THR A 100 -10.08 23.10 -0.57
C THR A 100 -9.89 24.19 -1.62
N ARG A 101 -9.88 25.47 -1.21
CA ARG A 101 -9.65 26.60 -2.12
C ARG A 101 -8.29 26.52 -2.82
N ARG A 102 -7.25 26.15 -2.08
CA ARG A 102 -5.90 26.01 -2.65
C ARG A 102 -5.79 24.83 -3.60
N PHE A 103 -6.49 23.74 -3.32
CA PHE A 103 -6.54 22.63 -4.26
C PHE A 103 -7.32 23.01 -5.53
N ASN A 104 -8.56 23.47 -5.39
CA ASN A 104 -9.48 23.70 -6.52
C ASN A 104 -9.15 24.96 -7.34
N ASP A 105 -8.78 26.06 -6.69
CA ASP A 105 -8.69 27.36 -7.35
C ASP A 105 -7.24 27.74 -7.69
N VAL A 106 -6.26 26.97 -7.18
CA VAL A 106 -4.84 27.26 -7.36
C VAL A 106 -4.09 26.09 -8.00
N PHE A 107 -4.14 24.90 -7.40
CA PHE A 107 -3.40 23.75 -7.95
C PHE A 107 -4.04 23.19 -9.23
N LEU A 108 -5.36 22.90 -9.23
CA LEU A 108 -6.02 22.35 -10.42
C LEU A 108 -5.86 23.25 -11.67
N PRO A 109 -6.02 24.59 -11.59
CA PRO A 109 -5.76 25.47 -12.73
C PRO A 109 -4.31 25.44 -13.20
N ALA A 110 -3.34 25.25 -12.29
CA ALA A 110 -1.94 25.10 -12.66
C ALA A 110 -1.67 23.78 -13.40
N VAL A 111 -2.34 22.68 -13.03
CA VAL A 111 -2.30 21.43 -13.78
C VAL A 111 -2.90 21.63 -15.18
N VAL A 112 -4.06 22.29 -15.28
CA VAL A 112 -4.67 22.59 -16.59
C VAL A 112 -3.74 23.45 -17.45
N LYS A 113 -3.11 24.47 -16.86
CA LYS A 113 -2.15 25.33 -17.56
C LYS A 113 -0.92 24.55 -18.01
N SER A 114 -0.42 23.61 -17.22
CA SER A 114 0.75 22.81 -17.60
C SER A 114 0.46 21.92 -18.81
N LEU A 115 -0.79 21.46 -18.99
CA LEU A 115 -1.22 20.68 -20.17
C LEU A 115 -1.11 21.42 -21.50
N SER A 116 -1.12 22.76 -21.48
CA SER A 116 -0.98 23.58 -22.70
C SER A 116 0.47 23.84 -23.07
N GLY A 117 1.42 23.48 -22.21
CA GLY A 117 2.87 23.64 -22.44
C GLY A 117 3.55 22.33 -22.85
N GLY A 118 4.75 22.45 -23.40
CA GLY A 118 5.61 21.31 -23.69
C GLY A 118 5.92 20.51 -22.42
N GLN A 119 5.69 19.20 -22.47
CA GLN A 119 5.97 18.31 -21.35
C GLN A 119 7.43 17.86 -21.37
N SER A 120 8.16 18.07 -20.27
CA SER A 120 9.50 17.50 -20.13
C SER A 120 9.46 15.97 -20.19
N ALA A 121 10.50 15.36 -20.76
CA ALA A 121 10.61 13.90 -20.82
C ALA A 121 10.59 13.29 -19.41
N ILE A 122 9.96 12.13 -19.25
CA ILE A 122 10.01 11.36 -18.00
C ILE A 122 11.16 10.37 -18.14
N THR A 123 12.06 10.36 -17.17
CA THR A 123 13.22 9.45 -17.15
C THR A 123 12.89 8.17 -16.39
N ASP A 124 13.66 7.11 -16.61
CA ASP A 124 13.54 5.87 -15.81
C ASP A 124 13.78 6.12 -14.32
N GLY A 125 14.65 7.09 -13.99
CA GLY A 125 14.88 7.51 -12.61
C GLY A 125 13.64 8.15 -11.96
N ASP A 126 12.87 8.94 -12.72
CA ASP A 126 11.60 9.50 -12.25
C ASP A 126 10.57 8.40 -11.98
N LEU A 127 10.45 7.44 -12.90
CA LEU A 127 9.53 6.30 -12.77
C LEU A 127 9.91 5.40 -11.60
N ALA A 128 11.18 5.06 -11.45
CA ALA A 128 11.66 4.25 -10.32
C ALA A 128 11.38 4.93 -8.97
N ARG A 129 11.52 6.26 -8.90
CA ARG A 129 11.19 7.04 -7.70
C ARG A 129 9.69 7.06 -7.43
N ALA A 130 8.87 7.32 -8.45
CA ALA A 130 7.42 7.29 -8.34
C ALA A 130 6.91 5.90 -7.90
N SER A 131 7.48 4.84 -8.46
CA SER A 131 7.18 3.45 -8.10
C SER A 131 7.42 3.18 -6.62
N ARG A 132 8.56 3.63 -6.07
CA ARG A 132 8.85 3.51 -4.63
C ARG A 132 7.85 4.27 -3.75
N TRP A 133 7.50 5.49 -4.14
CA TRP A 133 6.53 6.29 -3.39
C TRP A 133 5.13 5.67 -3.39
N LEU A 134 4.70 5.15 -4.53
CA LEU A 134 3.42 4.44 -4.66
C LEU A 134 3.43 3.14 -3.85
N ALA A 135 4.48 2.31 -3.99
CA ALA A 135 4.60 1.05 -3.29
C ALA A 135 4.58 1.21 -1.76
N ALA A 136 5.22 2.26 -1.24
CA ALA A 136 5.21 2.57 0.18
C ALA A 136 4.02 3.46 0.63
N ASN A 137 3.19 3.91 -0.32
CA ASN A 137 2.14 4.93 -0.13
C ASN A 137 2.65 6.11 0.71
N ILE A 138 3.77 6.70 0.29
CA ILE A 138 4.37 7.87 0.95
C ILE A 138 4.23 9.11 0.07
N ARG A 139 4.06 10.26 0.72
CA ARG A 139 4.05 11.55 0.02
C ARG A 139 5.46 11.87 -0.49
N PRO A 140 5.61 12.37 -1.73
CA PRO A 140 6.87 12.92 -2.22
C PRO A 140 7.44 13.97 -1.26
N GLY A 141 8.72 13.84 -0.93
CA GLY A 141 9.44 14.74 -0.01
C GLY A 141 9.26 14.43 1.48
N ALA A 142 8.43 13.47 1.88
CA ALA A 142 8.50 12.88 3.22
C ALA A 142 9.84 12.13 3.37
N PRO A 143 10.44 12.07 4.57
CA PRO A 143 11.63 11.26 4.78
C PRO A 143 11.36 9.85 4.28
N GLU A 144 12.17 9.39 3.31
CA GLU A 144 12.14 7.97 2.95
C GLU A 144 12.41 7.22 4.25
N PRO A 145 11.50 6.35 4.70
CA PRO A 145 11.73 5.61 5.91
C PRO A 145 13.01 4.81 5.69
N ALA A 146 14.02 5.09 6.51
CA ALA A 146 15.28 4.37 6.47
C ALA A 146 14.97 2.89 6.35
N ALA A 147 15.68 2.19 5.44
CA ALA A 147 15.58 0.75 5.28
C ALA A 147 16.02 0.07 6.58
N ALA A 148 15.17 0.10 7.60
CA ALA A 148 15.28 -0.69 8.78
C ALA A 148 15.10 -2.15 8.34
N ALA A 149 15.91 -3.03 8.90
CA ALA A 149 16.11 -4.44 8.54
C ALA A 149 14.86 -5.36 8.70
N GLY A 150 13.69 -4.95 8.21
CA GLY A 150 12.39 -5.62 8.37
C GLY A 150 11.41 -5.31 7.25
N GLY A 151 11.87 -5.36 6.00
CA GLY A 151 11.19 -4.85 4.81
C GLY A 151 9.75 -5.34 4.59
N LEU A 152 9.43 -6.58 4.94
CA LEU A 152 8.09 -7.12 4.76
C LEU A 152 7.14 -6.77 5.92
N SER A 153 7.62 -6.73 7.17
CA SER A 153 6.79 -6.28 8.31
C SER A 153 6.40 -4.82 8.20
N THR A 154 7.31 -3.99 7.69
CA THR A 154 7.02 -2.58 7.42
C THR A 154 6.05 -2.43 6.24
N ALA A 155 6.13 -3.30 5.23
CA ALA A 155 5.16 -3.34 4.13
C ALA A 155 3.78 -3.81 4.60
N ILE A 156 3.70 -4.79 5.50
CA ILE A 156 2.44 -5.28 6.10
C ILE A 156 1.80 -4.21 6.97
N LYS A 157 2.57 -3.55 7.84
CA LYS A 157 2.09 -2.39 8.62
C LYS A 157 1.62 -1.21 7.76
N ARG A 158 1.95 -1.20 6.47
CA ARG A 158 1.60 -0.15 5.49
C ARG A 158 0.59 -0.61 4.45
N LEU A 159 0.11 -1.85 4.50
CA LEU A 159 -0.85 -2.37 3.54
C LEU A 159 -2.23 -1.78 3.80
N ARG A 160 -2.64 -0.82 2.96
CA ARG A 160 -4.03 -0.82 2.45
C ARG A 160 -4.07 -0.69 0.90
N ALA A 161 -3.33 -1.59 0.24
CA ALA A 161 -3.36 -2.01 -1.18
C ALA A 161 -2.57 -1.15 -2.24
N PRO A 162 -2.08 -1.74 -3.36
CA PRO A 162 -2.49 -3.02 -3.97
C PRO A 162 -1.93 -4.25 -3.25
N MET A 163 -2.73 -5.31 -3.15
CA MET A 163 -2.36 -6.58 -2.54
C MET A 163 -1.29 -7.32 -3.36
N GLU A 164 -1.27 -7.21 -4.70
CA GLU A 164 -0.37 -8.02 -5.53
C GLU A 164 1.12 -7.81 -5.26
N PRO A 165 1.66 -6.57 -5.13
CA PRO A 165 3.08 -6.38 -4.85
C PRO A 165 3.50 -6.92 -3.48
N VAL A 166 2.64 -6.79 -2.46
CA VAL A 166 2.98 -7.26 -1.11
C VAL A 166 2.78 -8.77 -0.98
N LEU A 167 1.76 -9.33 -1.65
CA LEU A 167 1.63 -10.77 -1.81
C LEU A 167 2.84 -11.35 -2.53
N LYS A 168 3.32 -10.71 -3.60
CA LYS A 168 4.56 -11.13 -4.27
C LYS A 168 5.77 -11.07 -3.35
N MET A 169 5.93 -9.99 -2.58
CA MET A 169 7.00 -9.87 -1.58
C MET A 169 6.91 -10.93 -0.47
N PHE A 170 5.69 -11.29 -0.06
CA PHE A 170 5.47 -12.38 0.89
C PHE A 170 5.84 -13.74 0.28
N LEU A 171 5.31 -14.04 -0.91
CA LEU A 171 5.52 -15.31 -1.61
C LEU A 171 7.02 -15.59 -1.82
N ASP A 172 7.78 -14.59 -2.24
CA ASP A 172 9.21 -14.71 -2.50
C ASP A 172 10.07 -14.49 -1.23
N GLY A 173 9.47 -14.00 -0.15
CA GLY A 173 10.14 -13.66 1.09
C GLY A 173 10.35 -14.85 2.02
N THR A 174 11.42 -14.81 2.81
CA THR A 174 11.60 -15.72 3.95
C THR A 174 10.62 -15.35 5.06
N VAL A 175 9.94 -16.35 5.62
CA VAL A 175 9.09 -16.22 6.80
C VAL A 175 9.44 -17.26 7.85
N HIS A 176 9.10 -16.94 9.09
CA HIS A 176 9.38 -17.72 10.29
C HIS A 176 8.08 -18.06 11.00
N GLY A 177 7.98 -19.22 11.63
CA GLY A 177 6.75 -19.58 12.33
C GLY A 177 6.91 -20.83 13.19
N PRO A 178 5.89 -21.15 13.99
CA PRO A 178 5.86 -22.37 14.77
C PRO A 178 5.84 -23.58 13.84
N ALA A 179 6.68 -24.57 14.16
CA ALA A 179 6.78 -25.82 13.43
C ALA A 179 6.61 -27.02 14.38
N ASP A 180 6.14 -28.13 13.83
CA ASP A 180 6.14 -29.42 14.53
C ASP A 180 7.56 -30.04 14.55
N GLY A 181 7.65 -31.28 15.06
CA GLY A 181 8.91 -32.01 15.14
C GLY A 181 9.57 -32.25 13.77
N ASP A 182 8.75 -32.40 12.73
CA ASP A 182 9.18 -32.66 11.35
C ASP A 182 9.48 -31.37 10.57
N GLY A 183 9.26 -30.20 11.19
CA GLY A 183 9.52 -28.91 10.57
C GLY A 183 8.39 -28.42 9.66
N VAL A 184 7.16 -28.92 9.86
CA VAL A 184 5.96 -28.47 9.14
C VAL A 184 5.28 -27.33 9.93
N PRO A 185 4.81 -26.26 9.27
CA PRO A 185 4.07 -25.17 9.92
C PRO A 185 2.88 -25.66 10.77
N LEU A 186 2.83 -25.25 12.03
CA LEU A 186 1.74 -25.55 12.96
C LEU A 186 0.54 -24.62 12.73
N ALA A 187 -0.66 -25.20 12.71
CA ALA A 187 -1.90 -24.42 12.65
C ALA A 187 -2.42 -24.13 14.06
N ALA A 188 -2.81 -22.88 14.27
CA ALA A 188 -3.64 -22.45 15.38
C ALA A 188 -5.12 -22.66 15.02
N LYS A 189 -5.92 -23.17 15.96
CA LYS A 189 -7.38 -23.28 15.81
C LYS A 189 -8.04 -22.04 16.40
N LEU A 190 -8.59 -21.17 15.54
CA LEU A 190 -9.25 -19.94 15.95
C LEU A 190 -10.77 -20.13 16.13
N GLY A 191 -11.17 -21.23 16.81
CA GLY A 191 -12.56 -21.55 17.07
C GLY A 191 -13.40 -21.59 15.78
N ALA A 192 -14.45 -20.76 15.72
CA ALA A 192 -15.35 -20.66 14.56
C ALA A 192 -14.67 -20.15 13.27
N GLN A 193 -13.46 -19.57 13.36
CA GLN A 193 -12.72 -19.06 12.21
C GLN A 193 -11.81 -20.11 11.55
N GLY A 194 -11.80 -21.36 12.04
CA GLY A 194 -11.06 -22.46 11.41
C GLY A 194 -9.56 -22.49 11.74
N GLU A 195 -8.78 -23.14 10.88
CA GLU A 195 -7.34 -23.32 11.06
C GLU A 195 -6.54 -22.19 10.41
N TRP A 196 -5.51 -21.70 11.10
CA TRP A 196 -4.66 -20.62 10.63
C TRP A 196 -3.18 -20.90 10.90
N LEU A 197 -2.34 -20.74 9.89
CA LEU A 197 -0.89 -20.73 10.07
C LEU A 197 -0.44 -19.32 10.48
N CYS A 198 0.31 -19.21 11.57
CA CYS A 198 0.91 -17.94 11.98
C CYS A 198 2.33 -17.86 11.43
N VAL A 199 2.62 -16.80 10.66
CA VAL A 199 3.96 -16.58 10.12
C VAL A 199 4.42 -15.15 10.37
N PHE A 200 5.72 -14.99 10.51
CA PHE A 200 6.39 -13.76 10.89
C PHE A 200 7.47 -13.45 9.87
N THR A 201 7.56 -12.19 9.50
CA THR A 201 8.42 -11.75 8.40
C THR A 201 9.83 -11.39 8.84
N GLY A 202 10.08 -11.48 10.14
CA GLY A 202 11.41 -11.39 10.75
C GLY A 202 11.46 -12.11 12.09
N GLU A 203 12.63 -12.64 12.42
CA GLU A 203 12.86 -13.40 13.66
C GLU A 203 12.57 -12.58 14.91
N GLY A 204 12.87 -11.27 14.90
CA GLY A 204 12.58 -10.38 16.02
C GLY A 204 11.08 -10.24 16.33
N LEU A 205 10.23 -10.30 15.30
CA LEU A 205 8.77 -10.23 15.48
C LEU A 205 8.22 -11.53 16.06
N LEU A 206 8.74 -12.65 15.58
CA LEU A 206 8.42 -13.96 16.15
C LEU A 206 8.83 -14.03 17.62
N ALA A 207 10.04 -13.57 17.96
CA ALA A 207 10.53 -13.56 19.32
C ALA A 207 9.65 -12.70 20.25
N ALA A 208 9.33 -11.47 19.82
CA ALA A 208 8.46 -10.56 20.56
C ALA A 208 7.04 -11.11 20.74
N TYR A 209 6.48 -11.72 19.69
CA TYR A 209 5.17 -12.37 19.77
C TYR A 209 5.20 -13.54 20.75
N ARG A 210 6.21 -14.41 20.65
CA ARG A 210 6.35 -15.59 21.50
C ARG A 210 6.45 -15.22 22.97
N GLU A 211 7.26 -14.22 23.29
CA GLU A 211 7.42 -13.70 24.65
C GLU A 211 6.10 -13.12 25.18
N SER A 212 5.42 -12.30 24.38
CA SER A 212 4.18 -11.63 24.79
C SER A 212 2.99 -12.59 24.91
N ALA A 213 2.88 -13.57 24.01
CA ALA A 213 1.79 -14.54 23.98
C ALA A 213 2.04 -15.75 24.91
N GLY A 214 3.24 -15.88 25.50
CA GLY A 214 3.63 -17.03 26.31
C GLY A 214 3.64 -18.35 25.54
N ALA A 215 3.94 -18.32 24.23
CA ALA A 215 3.75 -19.47 23.36
C ALA A 215 4.87 -20.52 23.50
N GLY A 216 4.49 -21.74 23.92
CA GLY A 216 5.38 -22.88 24.13
C GLY A 216 5.65 -23.70 22.86
N TRP A 217 6.01 -23.06 21.75
CA TRP A 217 6.22 -23.77 20.49
C TRP A 217 7.45 -24.69 20.55
N PRO A 218 7.34 -25.95 20.09
CA PRO A 218 8.41 -26.93 20.19
C PRO A 218 9.59 -26.61 19.25
N ARG A 219 9.30 -26.04 18.08
CA ARG A 219 10.30 -25.65 17.09
C ARG A 219 9.87 -24.39 16.35
N ILE A 220 10.86 -23.64 15.86
CA ILE A 220 10.66 -22.55 14.90
C ILE A 220 11.18 -23.02 13.54
N GLY A 221 10.34 -22.92 12.51
CA GLY A 221 10.69 -23.20 11.14
C GLY A 221 10.94 -21.93 10.33
N ARG A 222 11.58 -22.12 9.17
CA ARG A 222 11.89 -21.07 8.20
C ARG A 222 11.53 -21.58 6.81
N TRP A 223 10.71 -20.82 6.09
CA TRP A 223 10.20 -21.19 4.77
C TRP A 223 10.10 -19.97 3.87
N THR A 224 9.83 -20.17 2.57
CA THR A 224 9.32 -19.08 1.72
C THR A 224 7.82 -18.91 1.92
N GLY A 225 7.25 -17.74 1.60
CA GLY A 225 5.80 -17.56 1.60
C GLY A 225 5.09 -18.56 0.68
N ARG A 226 5.67 -18.91 -0.47
CA ARG A 226 5.16 -19.95 -1.37
C ARG A 226 5.04 -21.31 -0.69
N ASP A 227 6.07 -21.73 0.06
CA ASP A 227 6.05 -23.02 0.76
C ASP A 227 4.93 -23.06 1.82
N VAL A 228 4.71 -21.95 2.52
CA VAL A 228 3.63 -21.83 3.51
C VAL A 228 2.26 -21.86 2.83
N VAL A 229 2.09 -21.19 1.68
CA VAL A 229 0.85 -21.23 0.88
C VAL A 229 0.56 -22.65 0.39
N ARG A 230 1.54 -23.35 -0.17
CA ARG A 230 1.38 -24.74 -0.61
C ARG A 230 1.05 -25.66 0.56
N THR A 231 1.68 -25.45 1.72
CA THR A 231 1.39 -26.21 2.94
C THR A 231 -0.05 -25.97 3.41
N ALA A 232 -0.49 -24.71 3.45
CA ALA A 232 -1.86 -24.36 3.84
C ALA A 232 -2.91 -24.94 2.87
N ALA A 233 -2.64 -24.87 1.56
CA ALA A 233 -3.51 -25.42 0.52
C ALA A 233 -3.59 -26.95 0.52
N GLY A 234 -2.52 -27.63 0.96
CA GLY A 234 -2.45 -29.09 1.06
C GLY A 234 -3.10 -29.69 2.32
N ARG A 235 -3.62 -28.86 3.24
CA ARG A 235 -4.28 -29.34 4.46
C ARG A 235 -5.70 -29.83 4.20
N ILE A 236 -6.13 -30.80 5.00
CA ILE A 236 -7.48 -31.40 4.92
C ILE A 236 -8.57 -30.36 5.22
N PHE A 237 -8.32 -29.46 6.18
CA PHE A 237 -9.24 -28.38 6.52
C PHE A 237 -8.85 -27.08 5.81
N PRO A 238 -9.83 -26.26 5.36
CA PRO A 238 -9.56 -24.92 4.84
C PRO A 238 -8.73 -24.12 5.84
N THR A 239 -7.51 -23.78 5.45
CA THR A 239 -6.51 -23.17 6.34
C THR A 239 -6.11 -21.80 5.80
N GLY A 240 -6.22 -20.77 6.64
CA GLY A 240 -5.74 -19.43 6.32
C GLY A 240 -4.29 -19.20 6.78
N ILE A 241 -3.72 -18.04 6.44
CA ILE A 241 -2.41 -17.59 6.93
C ILE A 241 -2.58 -16.23 7.60
N LEU A 242 -2.06 -16.09 8.81
CA LEU A 242 -1.89 -14.81 9.50
C LEU A 242 -0.42 -14.40 9.41
N ILE A 243 -0.16 -13.27 8.76
CA ILE A 243 1.19 -12.72 8.61
C ILE A 243 1.38 -11.57 9.59
N ASP A 244 2.44 -11.65 10.40
CA ASP A 244 2.77 -10.75 11.51
C ASP A 244 1.59 -10.51 12.48
N PRO A 245 0.95 -11.58 13.02
CA PRO A 245 -0.15 -11.43 13.96
C PRO A 245 0.27 -10.66 15.22
N SER A 246 -0.66 -9.88 15.78
CA SER A 246 -0.47 -9.22 17.08
C SER A 246 -0.70 -10.18 18.25
N PRO A 247 0.13 -10.17 19.31
CA PRO A 247 -0.09 -10.98 20.51
C PRO A 247 -1.18 -10.39 21.43
N VAL A 248 -1.60 -9.15 21.20
CA VAL A 248 -2.60 -8.45 22.03
C VAL A 248 -3.99 -8.56 21.39
N MET A 249 -4.95 -9.17 22.09
CA MET A 249 -6.33 -9.23 21.61
C MET A 249 -6.93 -7.84 21.40
N GLY A 250 -7.55 -7.62 20.25
CA GLY A 250 -8.21 -6.37 19.90
C GLY A 250 -7.28 -5.22 19.49
N ALA A 251 -5.96 -5.43 19.43
CA ALA A 251 -4.97 -4.44 19.00
C ALA A 251 -4.07 -5.00 17.90
N GLY A 252 -3.56 -4.14 17.01
CA GLY A 252 -2.60 -4.54 15.98
C GLY A 252 -3.20 -5.24 14.74
N ALA A 253 -4.51 -5.15 14.56
CA ALA A 253 -5.18 -5.57 13.31
C ALA A 253 -4.61 -4.83 12.08
N ASP A 254 -4.20 -3.56 12.26
CA ASP A 254 -3.55 -2.76 11.22
C ASP A 254 -2.15 -3.25 10.81
N ALA A 255 -1.55 -4.14 11.61
CA ALA A 255 -0.21 -4.69 11.39
C ALA A 255 -0.23 -6.20 11.06
N THR A 256 -1.40 -6.82 11.05
CA THR A 256 -1.59 -8.23 10.72
C THR A 256 -2.21 -8.32 9.33
N LEU A 257 -1.62 -9.11 8.44
CA LEU A 257 -2.24 -9.39 7.14
C LEU A 257 -2.90 -10.79 7.19
N PRO A 258 -4.24 -10.87 7.19
CA PRO A 258 -4.94 -12.14 7.05
C PRO A 258 -5.07 -12.54 5.58
N LEU A 259 -4.64 -13.76 5.25
CA LEU A 259 -4.94 -14.43 4.00
C LEU A 259 -5.96 -15.54 4.27
N PRO A 260 -7.25 -15.33 3.96
CA PRO A 260 -8.29 -16.33 4.21
C PRO A 260 -8.10 -17.57 3.31
N PRO A 261 -8.71 -18.72 3.65
CA PRO A 261 -8.57 -19.97 2.88
C PRO A 261 -8.87 -19.83 1.38
N GLU A 262 -9.85 -18.99 1.02
CA GLU A 262 -10.22 -18.68 -0.37
C GLU A 262 -9.06 -18.04 -1.15
N GLU A 263 -8.33 -17.15 -0.48
CA GLU A 263 -7.16 -16.46 -1.02
C GLU A 263 -5.96 -17.40 -1.13
N ILE A 264 -5.80 -18.30 -0.17
CA ILE A 264 -4.80 -19.38 -0.23
C ILE A 264 -5.06 -20.30 -1.43
N ALA A 265 -6.31 -20.69 -1.68
CA ALA A 265 -6.68 -21.50 -2.83
C ALA A 265 -6.43 -20.77 -4.16
N ARG A 266 -6.60 -19.44 -4.21
CA ARG A 266 -6.23 -18.61 -5.36
C ARG A 266 -4.71 -18.62 -5.57
N LEU A 267 -3.93 -18.26 -4.55
CA LEU A 267 -2.48 -18.14 -4.62
C LEU A 267 -1.78 -19.47 -4.91
N ALA A 268 -2.30 -20.59 -4.40
CA ALA A 268 -1.75 -21.92 -4.66
C ALA A 268 -1.80 -22.31 -6.15
N ARG A 269 -2.72 -21.74 -6.94
CA ARG A 269 -2.76 -21.96 -8.40
C ARG A 269 -1.69 -21.16 -9.15
N GLU A 270 -1.11 -20.15 -8.50
CA GLU A 270 -0.08 -19.26 -9.04
C GLU A 270 1.33 -19.63 -8.53
N CYS A 271 1.44 -20.60 -7.61
CA CYS A 271 2.67 -21.00 -6.91
C CYS A 271 3.18 -22.38 -7.31
#